data_AF-A0A1V6Q4H1-F1
#
_entry.id   AF-A0A1V6Q4H1-F1
#
_cell.length_a   1.000
_cell.length_b   1.000
_cell.length_c   1.000
_cell.angle_alpha   90.00
_cell.angle_beta   90.00
_cell.angle_gamma   90.00
#
_symmetry.space_group_name_H-M   'P 1'
#
loop_
_entity.id
_entity.type
_entity.pdbx_description
1 polymer ?
#
loop_
_entity_poly.entity_id
_entity_poly.type
_entity_poly.pdbx_seq_one_letter_code
_entity_poly.pdbx_strand_id
1 'polypeptide(L)'
;MSAKACVIAFAIFAHMVPFGIRLCSTSKFNYYTALLQQVLPTITEAATVDGFQACILLLLTQFFTGKLRSSAITNSIAAHFVFYLGAHNDCLTQSFNQKQQNILDRTRTHLRNLFWACYTIDKDLCFRVLQPPALGDNHCDLNLSLQYLDKISKDFAIGLPFERFHPSIMFPTDIKLSQIKSRAYESLHSIAAFRKPNTELFMDIRNLDNSLETWRLAIPENYRPSLSFSYDMEVDPGSIDMRTLMLRLDYLYCVTVIHRASNRCLETIMSSDGMETVIATSIALAVEASRSTLRYLQTAYHVLNEGSFWLIIFYTLAASVTIMCNILDNPALPSAVHDYELLKNVQRLMSHMSMQSIEGEERLHRDQLESF
;
A
#
# COMPACT_ATOMS: atom_id res chain seq x y z
N MET A 1 -9.21 28.74 -7.85
CA MET A 1 -7.83 28.18 -7.94
C MET A 1 -7.86 26.66 -7.78
N SER A 2 -8.50 26.15 -6.72
CA SER A 2 -8.59 24.71 -6.41
C SER A 2 -9.17 23.85 -7.53
N ALA A 3 -10.26 24.26 -8.20
CA ALA A 3 -10.80 23.54 -9.36
C ALA A 3 -9.77 23.34 -10.49
N LYS A 4 -8.99 24.38 -10.81
CA LYS A 4 -7.92 24.30 -11.83
C LYS A 4 -6.82 23.32 -11.40
N ALA A 5 -6.44 23.37 -10.13
CA ALA A 5 -5.46 22.44 -9.57
C ALA A 5 -5.96 20.99 -9.60
N CYS A 6 -7.25 20.76 -9.32
CA CYS A 6 -7.86 19.43 -9.39
C CYS A 6 -7.78 18.85 -10.81
N VAL A 7 -8.11 19.63 -11.84
CA VAL A 7 -8.01 19.20 -13.24
C VAL A 7 -6.56 18.87 -13.62
N ILE A 8 -5.59 19.70 -13.21
CA ILE A 8 -4.17 19.44 -13.46
C ILE A 8 -3.72 18.16 -12.75
N ALA A 9 -4.08 18.00 -11.47
CA ALA A 9 -3.75 16.81 -10.69
C ALA A 9 -4.35 15.53 -11.27
N PHE A 10 -5.58 15.61 -11.78
CA PHE A 10 -6.23 14.51 -12.48
C PHE A 10 -5.49 14.14 -13.77
N ALA A 11 -5.08 15.11 -14.58
CA ALA A 11 -4.33 14.86 -15.81
C ALA A 11 -2.97 14.18 -15.55
N ILE A 12 -2.27 14.61 -14.49
CA ILE A 12 -1.01 14.00 -14.04
C ILE A 12 -1.27 12.56 -13.56
N PHE A 13 -2.27 12.36 -12.71
CA PHE A 13 -2.59 11.04 -12.17
C PHE A 13 -3.04 10.06 -13.27
N ALA A 14 -3.88 10.52 -14.20
CA ALA A 14 -4.33 9.73 -15.35
C ALA A 14 -3.18 9.33 -16.29
N HIS A 15 -2.07 10.07 -16.30
CA HIS A 15 -0.86 9.68 -17.04
C HIS A 15 -0.16 8.46 -16.41
N MET A 16 -0.31 8.24 -15.10
CA MET A 16 0.31 7.12 -14.37
C MET A 16 -0.48 5.82 -14.47
N VAL A 17 -1.79 5.91 -14.75
CA VAL A 17 -2.66 4.74 -14.85
C VAL A 17 -2.67 4.27 -16.30
N PRO A 18 -2.41 2.97 -16.58
CA PRO A 18 -2.35 2.46 -17.95
C PRO A 18 -3.76 2.39 -18.57
N PHE A 19 -4.31 3.54 -18.97
CA PHE A 19 -5.51 3.64 -19.79
C PHE A 19 -5.21 3.46 -21.29
N GLY A 20 -4.00 3.02 -21.65
CA GLY A 20 -3.56 2.89 -23.04
C GLY A 20 -3.26 4.22 -23.74
N ILE A 21 -3.25 5.36 -23.03
CA ILE A 21 -2.97 6.69 -23.59
C ILE A 21 -2.02 7.45 -22.65
N ARG A 22 -0.78 7.72 -23.09
CA ARG A 22 0.10 8.69 -22.40
C ARG A 22 -0.38 10.11 -22.73
N LEU A 23 -1.13 10.70 -21.81
CA LEU A 23 -1.74 12.04 -21.97
C LEU A 23 -0.73 13.20 -22.14
N CYS A 24 0.56 13.02 -21.79
CA CYS A 24 1.52 14.11 -21.72
C CYS A 24 2.98 13.61 -21.76
N SER A 25 3.96 14.48 -22.08
CA SER A 25 5.40 14.14 -22.00
C SER A 25 5.94 14.19 -20.57
N THR A 26 7.03 13.45 -20.28
CA THR A 26 7.69 13.41 -18.96
C THR A 26 8.12 14.79 -18.45
N SER A 27 8.59 15.67 -19.35
CA SER A 27 8.96 17.05 -19.00
C SER A 27 7.76 17.86 -18.49
N LYS A 28 6.62 17.78 -19.19
CA LYS A 28 5.39 18.45 -18.78
C LYS A 28 4.82 17.84 -17.49
N PHE A 29 4.92 16.51 -17.30
CA PHE A 29 4.51 15.84 -16.06
C PHE A 29 5.26 16.40 -14.84
N ASN A 30 6.59 16.54 -14.95
CA ASN A 30 7.41 17.10 -13.87
C ASN A 30 7.09 18.58 -13.61
N TYR A 31 6.90 19.37 -14.67
CA TYR A 31 6.50 20.77 -14.56
C TYR A 31 5.18 20.94 -13.82
N TYR A 32 4.12 20.23 -14.22
CA TYR A 32 2.82 20.36 -13.58
C TYR A 32 2.79 19.81 -12.15
N THR A 33 3.58 18.78 -11.87
CA THR A 33 3.74 18.27 -10.49
C THR A 33 4.37 19.34 -9.59
N ALA A 34 5.43 20.00 -10.06
CA ALA A 34 6.08 21.09 -9.33
C ALA A 34 5.14 22.29 -9.14
N LEU A 35 4.36 22.64 -10.18
CA LEU A 35 3.36 23.70 -10.10
C LEU A 35 2.30 23.40 -9.02
N LEU A 36 1.79 22.17 -8.96
CA LEU A 36 0.83 21.77 -7.93
C LEU A 36 1.43 21.87 -6.52
N GLN A 37 2.70 21.47 -6.34
CA GLN A 37 3.39 21.61 -5.06
C GLN A 37 3.51 23.07 -4.62
N GLN A 38 3.77 23.99 -5.55
CA GLN A 38 3.85 25.42 -5.25
C GLN A 38 2.51 26.04 -4.86
N VAL A 39 1.42 25.59 -5.47
CA VAL A 39 0.06 26.13 -5.24
C VAL A 39 -0.64 25.47 -4.04
N LEU A 40 -0.07 24.38 -3.50
CA LEU A 40 -0.65 23.60 -2.40
C LEU A 40 -0.97 24.43 -1.14
N PRO A 41 -0.14 25.38 -0.68
CA PRO A 41 -0.48 26.22 0.48
C PRO A 41 -1.76 27.03 0.26
N THR A 42 -1.92 27.64 -0.92
CA THR A 42 -3.10 28.45 -1.26
C THR A 42 -4.36 27.59 -1.40
N ILE A 43 -4.23 26.37 -1.92
CA ILE A 43 -5.34 25.42 -1.98
C ILE A 43 -5.77 24.96 -0.59
N THR A 44 -4.80 24.77 0.31
CA THR A 44 -5.01 24.36 1.70
C THR A 44 -5.76 25.45 2.46
N GLU A 45 -5.37 26.71 2.30
CA GLU A 45 -6.05 27.85 2.93
C GLU A 45 -7.51 28.00 2.48
N ALA A 46 -7.80 27.74 1.19
CA ALA A 46 -9.17 27.78 0.68
C ALA A 46 -10.03 26.59 1.16
N ALA A 47 -9.40 25.49 1.58
CA ALA A 47 -10.04 24.32 2.18
C ALA A 47 -11.29 23.80 1.44
N THR A 48 -11.26 23.77 0.11
CA THR A 48 -12.39 23.33 -0.73
C THR A 48 -12.32 21.84 -1.07
N VAL A 49 -13.46 21.23 -1.45
CA VAL A 49 -13.53 19.83 -1.90
C VAL A 49 -12.62 19.58 -3.11
N ASP A 50 -12.61 20.50 -4.09
CA ASP A 50 -11.70 20.41 -5.25
C ASP A 50 -10.22 20.45 -4.82
N GLY A 51 -9.92 21.21 -3.77
CA GLY A 51 -8.59 21.29 -3.20
C GLY A 51 -8.16 19.97 -2.55
N PHE A 52 -9.09 19.35 -1.83
CA PHE A 52 -8.86 18.03 -1.24
C PHE A 52 -8.65 16.95 -2.31
N GLN A 53 -9.48 16.95 -3.37
CA GLN A 53 -9.29 16.05 -4.52
C GLN A 53 -7.92 16.24 -5.17
N ALA A 54 -7.51 17.50 -5.43
CA ALA A 54 -6.21 17.81 -6.01
C ALA A 54 -5.07 17.30 -5.13
N CYS A 55 -5.19 17.48 -3.80
CA CYS A 55 -4.23 17.01 -2.81
C CYS A 55 -4.09 15.47 -2.81
N ILE A 56 -5.21 14.75 -2.83
CA ILE A 56 -5.22 13.27 -2.88
C ILE A 56 -4.62 12.74 -4.18
N LEU A 57 -4.96 13.33 -5.33
CA LEU A 57 -4.40 12.92 -6.63
C LEU A 57 -2.88 13.17 -6.70
N LEU A 58 -2.42 14.30 -6.15
CA LEU A 58 -1.00 14.60 -6.03
C LEU A 58 -0.29 13.61 -5.07
N LEU A 59 -0.91 13.30 -3.93
CA LEU A 59 -0.42 12.33 -2.95
C LEU A 59 -0.23 10.96 -3.60
N LEU A 60 -1.26 10.44 -4.28
CA LEU A 60 -1.19 9.17 -5.00
C LEU A 60 -0.08 9.18 -6.05
N THR A 61 0.01 10.24 -6.85
CA THR A 61 1.08 10.39 -7.86
C THR A 61 2.47 10.32 -7.21
N GLN A 62 2.69 11.04 -6.12
CA GLN A 62 3.98 11.06 -5.42
C GLN A 62 4.30 9.69 -4.80
N PHE A 63 3.31 9.02 -4.23
CA PHE A 63 3.44 7.67 -3.69
C PHE A 63 3.84 6.67 -4.78
N PHE A 64 3.11 6.65 -5.90
CA PHE A 64 3.35 5.73 -7.02
C PHE A 64 4.63 6.04 -7.81
N THR A 65 5.16 7.26 -7.73
CA THR A 65 6.46 7.63 -8.32
C THR A 65 7.64 7.53 -7.34
N GLY A 66 7.42 6.97 -6.14
CA GLY A 66 8.47 6.76 -5.14
C GLY A 66 8.97 8.02 -4.44
N LYS A 67 8.29 9.17 -4.61
CA LYS A 67 8.64 10.45 -3.95
C LYS A 67 8.14 10.48 -2.50
N LEU A 68 8.58 9.52 -1.67
CA LEU A 68 8.05 9.27 -0.33
C LEU A 68 8.08 10.49 0.60
N ARG A 69 9.15 11.31 0.55
CA ARG A 69 9.24 12.53 1.38
C ARG A 69 8.18 13.57 1.00
N SER A 70 8.00 13.82 -0.29
CA SER A 70 6.94 14.71 -0.78
C SER A 70 5.56 14.13 -0.45
N SER A 71 5.41 12.82 -0.62
CA SER A 71 4.18 12.09 -0.28
C SER A 71 3.81 12.27 1.19
N ALA A 72 4.76 12.16 2.12
CA ALA A 72 4.52 12.36 3.55
C ALA A 72 4.06 13.80 3.87
N ILE A 73 4.67 14.81 3.24
CA ILE A 73 4.24 16.22 3.42
C ILE A 73 2.83 16.43 2.88
N THR A 74 2.56 15.97 1.67
CA THR A 74 1.22 16.06 1.04
C THR A 74 0.19 15.29 1.86
N ASN A 75 0.56 14.16 2.46
CA ASN A 75 -0.31 13.35 3.32
C ASN A 75 -0.71 14.10 4.59
N SER A 76 0.21 14.82 5.24
CA SER A 76 -0.13 15.68 6.39
C SER A 76 -1.12 16.79 6.00
N ILE A 77 -0.98 17.35 4.80
CA ILE A 77 -1.92 18.35 4.26
C ILE A 77 -3.27 17.70 3.95
N ALA A 78 -3.29 16.51 3.35
CA ALA A 78 -4.51 15.75 3.09
C ALA A 78 -5.24 15.39 4.39
N ALA A 79 -4.52 15.01 5.44
CA ALA A 79 -5.08 14.77 6.76
C ALA A 79 -5.72 16.05 7.35
N HIS A 80 -5.12 17.22 7.13
CA HIS A 80 -5.74 18.49 7.50
C HIS A 80 -7.09 18.70 6.79
N PHE A 81 -7.16 18.44 5.48
CA PHE A 81 -8.43 18.49 4.74
C PHE A 81 -9.47 17.50 5.28
N VAL A 82 -9.06 16.28 5.64
CA VAL A 82 -9.95 15.26 6.21
C VAL A 82 -10.66 15.77 7.47
N PHE A 83 -9.91 16.42 8.37
CA PHE A 83 -10.50 16.98 9.58
C PHE A 83 -11.30 18.24 9.31
N TYR A 84 -10.75 19.17 8.53
CA TYR A 84 -11.39 20.45 8.23
C TYR A 84 -12.73 20.28 7.51
N LEU A 85 -12.80 19.39 6.52
CA LEU A 85 -14.01 19.12 5.73
C LEU A 85 -14.95 18.10 6.39
N GLY A 86 -14.59 17.55 7.56
CA GLY A 86 -15.41 16.56 8.27
C GLY A 86 -15.51 15.19 7.58
N ALA A 87 -14.59 14.86 6.67
CA ALA A 87 -14.62 13.63 5.87
C ALA A 87 -14.41 12.34 6.71
N HIS A 88 -13.84 12.50 7.91
CA HIS A 88 -13.58 11.43 8.88
C HIS A 88 -14.84 10.92 9.59
N ASN A 89 -15.97 11.66 9.54
CA ASN A 89 -17.19 11.30 10.25
C ASN A 89 -18.24 10.70 9.31
N ASP A 90 -18.74 9.50 9.63
CA ASP A 90 -19.86 8.87 8.92
C ASP A 90 -21.18 9.16 9.64
N CYS A 91 -21.44 10.46 9.91
CA CYS A 91 -22.64 10.84 10.65
C CYS A 91 -23.88 10.77 9.72
N LEU A 92 -24.71 9.75 9.95
CA LEU A 92 -26.06 9.61 9.38
C LEU A 92 -26.95 10.75 9.88
N THR A 93 -26.91 11.89 9.20
CA THR A 93 -27.87 12.98 9.44
C THR A 93 -29.20 12.60 8.78
N GLN A 94 -30.04 11.90 9.54
CA GLN A 94 -31.47 11.81 9.25
C GLN A 94 -32.10 13.21 9.33
N SER A 95 -33.05 13.48 8.43
CA SER A 95 -33.91 14.67 8.36
C SER A 95 -33.32 15.91 7.67
N PHE A 96 -33.45 16.02 6.33
CA PHE A 96 -33.77 17.26 5.57
C PHE A 96 -34.30 16.89 4.16
N ASN A 97 -34.90 17.84 3.41
CA ASN A 97 -35.69 17.65 2.17
C ASN A 97 -35.04 16.84 1.01
N GLN A 98 -35.86 16.05 0.29
CA GLN A 98 -35.48 15.04 -0.73
C GLN A 98 -34.57 15.49 -1.90
N LYS A 99 -34.66 16.73 -2.41
CA LYS A 99 -33.81 17.18 -3.53
C LYS A 99 -32.43 17.69 -3.08
N GLN A 100 -32.36 18.36 -1.93
CA GLN A 100 -31.09 18.81 -1.34
C GLN A 100 -30.32 17.63 -0.73
N GLN A 101 -31.02 16.57 -0.28
CA GLN A 101 -30.44 15.27 0.07
C GLN A 101 -29.54 14.75 -1.06
N ASN A 102 -30.02 14.67 -2.30
CA ASN A 102 -29.25 14.04 -3.39
C ASN A 102 -27.87 14.68 -3.66
N ILE A 103 -27.72 16.00 -3.57
CA ILE A 103 -26.41 16.67 -3.80
C ILE A 103 -25.53 16.54 -2.56
N LEU A 104 -26.08 16.81 -1.37
CA LEU A 104 -25.33 16.71 -0.11
C LEU A 104 -24.87 15.27 0.17
N ASP A 105 -25.69 14.29 -0.14
CA ASP A 105 -25.38 12.86 0.00
C ASP A 105 -24.29 12.45 -0.98
N ARG A 106 -24.30 12.96 -2.21
CA ARG A 106 -23.20 12.75 -3.18
C ARG A 106 -21.89 13.37 -2.70
N THR A 107 -21.92 14.61 -2.22
CA THR A 107 -20.73 15.29 -1.67
C THR A 107 -20.20 14.55 -0.44
N ARG A 108 -21.07 14.11 0.48
CA ARG A 108 -20.68 13.32 1.66
C ARG A 108 -20.05 11.99 1.26
N THR A 109 -20.69 11.25 0.36
CA THR A 109 -20.16 9.99 -0.17
C THR A 109 -18.81 10.19 -0.83
N HIS A 110 -18.65 11.28 -1.59
CA HIS A 110 -17.40 11.62 -2.23
C HIS A 110 -16.29 11.95 -1.22
N LEU A 111 -16.58 12.78 -0.22
CA LEU A 111 -15.65 13.06 0.89
C LEU A 111 -15.25 11.80 1.64
N ARG A 112 -16.21 10.89 1.89
CA ARG A 112 -15.94 9.60 2.53
C ARG A 112 -15.01 8.72 1.69
N ASN A 113 -15.16 8.73 0.37
CA ASN A 113 -14.24 8.02 -0.53
C ASN A 113 -12.83 8.64 -0.52
N LEU A 114 -12.73 9.97 -0.52
CA LEU A 114 -11.44 10.66 -0.39
C LEU A 114 -10.79 10.42 0.98
N PHE A 115 -11.58 10.33 2.05
CA PHE A 115 -11.10 9.93 3.36
C PHE A 115 -10.48 8.54 3.32
N TRP A 116 -11.17 7.54 2.77
CA TRP A 116 -10.63 6.18 2.70
C TRP A 116 -9.37 6.11 1.85
N ALA A 117 -9.31 6.85 0.74
CA ALA A 117 -8.09 6.99 -0.06
C ALA A 117 -6.91 7.56 0.75
N CYS A 118 -7.16 8.64 1.49
CA CYS A 118 -6.18 9.25 2.37
C CYS A 118 -5.73 8.28 3.47
N TYR A 119 -6.69 7.61 4.11
CA TYR A 119 -6.45 6.67 5.20
C TYR A 119 -5.58 5.50 4.74
N THR A 120 -5.90 4.87 3.60
CA THR A 120 -5.10 3.73 3.10
C THR A 120 -3.66 4.14 2.80
N ILE A 121 -3.45 5.30 2.17
CA ILE A 121 -2.10 5.78 1.83
C ILE A 121 -1.33 6.23 3.08
N ASP A 122 -2.00 6.87 4.04
CA ASP A 122 -1.41 7.25 5.33
C ASP A 122 -0.85 6.02 6.05
N LYS A 123 -1.64 4.93 6.13
CA LYS A 123 -1.21 3.69 6.78
C LYS A 123 -0.11 2.97 6.00
N ASP A 124 -0.15 3.01 4.66
CA ASP A 124 0.93 2.46 3.84
C ASP A 124 2.23 3.24 3.99
N LEU A 125 2.19 4.58 3.97
CA LEU A 125 3.36 5.42 4.22
C LEU A 125 3.94 5.17 5.61
N CYS A 126 3.07 5.10 6.62
CA CYS A 126 3.45 4.74 7.99
C CYS A 126 4.17 3.39 8.03
N PHE A 127 3.61 2.35 7.40
CA PHE A 127 4.22 1.03 7.35
C PHE A 127 5.54 1.00 6.57
N ARG A 128 5.64 1.76 5.48
CA ARG A 128 6.84 1.80 4.62
C ARG A 128 8.01 2.55 5.26
N VAL A 129 7.73 3.63 5.97
CA VAL A 129 8.76 4.56 6.51
C VAL A 129 8.91 4.40 8.03
N LEU A 130 8.01 3.66 8.68
CA LEU A 130 7.90 3.51 10.14
C LEU A 130 7.76 4.87 10.87
N GLN A 131 7.15 5.84 10.20
CA GLN A 131 6.79 7.14 10.78
C GLN A 131 5.37 7.13 11.33
N PRO A 132 5.06 7.94 12.36
CA PRO A 132 3.70 8.02 12.89
C PRO A 132 2.70 8.41 11.79
N PRO A 133 1.51 7.79 11.76
CA PRO A 133 0.45 8.16 10.83
C PRO A 133 -0.06 9.58 11.10
N ALA A 134 -0.42 10.32 10.06
CA ALA A 134 -1.04 11.63 10.18
C ALA A 134 -2.52 11.52 10.61
N LEU A 135 -3.19 10.41 10.28
CA LEU A 135 -4.56 10.12 10.69
C LEU A 135 -4.54 9.12 11.85
N GLY A 136 -4.71 9.61 13.09
CA GLY A 136 -4.91 8.75 14.25
C GLY A 136 -6.27 8.06 14.22
N ASP A 137 -6.31 6.77 14.52
CA ASP A 137 -7.55 5.97 14.42
C ASP A 137 -8.63 6.47 15.39
N ASN A 138 -8.23 6.95 16.58
CA ASN A 138 -9.13 7.49 17.60
C ASN A 138 -9.86 8.78 17.19
N HIS A 139 -9.48 9.40 16.07
CA HIS A 139 -10.07 10.63 15.56
C HIS A 139 -10.90 10.39 14.29
N CYS A 140 -11.06 9.13 13.87
CA CYS A 140 -11.73 8.78 12.63
C CYS A 140 -12.87 7.80 12.90
N ASP A 141 -14.00 7.98 12.20
CA ASP A 141 -15.01 6.92 12.11
C ASP A 141 -14.52 5.86 11.13
N LEU A 142 -14.11 4.71 11.67
CA LEU A 142 -13.56 3.59 10.91
C LEU A 142 -14.59 2.47 10.65
N ASN A 143 -15.87 2.72 10.92
CA ASN A 143 -16.91 1.74 10.68
C ASN A 143 -17.06 1.49 9.17
N LEU A 144 -16.98 0.22 8.79
CA LEU A 144 -17.24 -0.23 7.43
C LEU A 144 -18.70 -0.65 7.31
N SER A 145 -19.33 -0.33 6.18
CA SER A 145 -20.70 -0.76 5.93
C SER A 145 -20.80 -2.28 5.87
N LEU A 146 -21.96 -2.83 6.24
CA LEU A 146 -22.22 -4.27 6.18
C LEU A 146 -22.00 -4.86 4.76
N GLN A 147 -22.16 -4.03 3.73
CA GLN A 147 -21.97 -4.40 2.32
C GLN A 147 -20.50 -4.37 1.86
N TYR A 148 -19.56 -4.00 2.71
CA TYR A 148 -18.13 -3.91 2.37
C TYR A 148 -17.56 -5.24 1.88
N LEU A 149 -17.91 -6.35 2.55
CA LEU A 149 -17.45 -7.69 2.15
C LEU A 149 -18.03 -8.12 0.80
N ASP A 150 -19.32 -7.86 0.57
CA ASP A 150 -19.96 -8.12 -0.72
C ASP A 150 -19.30 -7.30 -1.83
N LYS A 151 -18.93 -6.05 -1.54
CA LYS A 151 -18.26 -5.16 -2.49
C LYS A 151 -16.86 -5.67 -2.85
N ILE A 152 -16.06 -6.07 -1.86
CA ILE A 152 -14.75 -6.70 -2.11
C ILE A 152 -14.90 -7.94 -2.99
N SER A 153 -15.84 -8.83 -2.65
CA SER A 153 -16.02 -10.08 -3.39
C SER A 153 -16.40 -9.84 -4.85
N LYS A 154 -17.24 -8.83 -5.11
CA LYS A 154 -17.59 -8.38 -6.46
C LYS A 154 -16.41 -7.75 -7.18
N ASP A 155 -15.64 -6.90 -6.51
CA ASP A 155 -14.45 -6.26 -7.09
C ASP A 155 -13.41 -7.29 -7.56
N PHE A 156 -13.25 -8.38 -6.82
CA PHE A 156 -12.39 -9.49 -7.21
C PHE A 156 -13.00 -10.36 -8.31
N ALA A 157 -14.28 -10.75 -8.21
CA ALA A 157 -14.93 -11.66 -9.15
C ALA A 157 -15.10 -11.10 -10.57
N ILE A 158 -15.17 -9.78 -10.74
CA ILE A 158 -15.42 -9.17 -12.06
C ILE A 158 -14.12 -9.14 -12.90
N GLY A 159 -12.92 -9.28 -12.31
CA GLY A 159 -11.63 -9.39 -13.03
C GLY A 159 -11.21 -8.17 -13.86
N LEU A 160 -12.13 -7.25 -14.13
CA LEU A 160 -12.01 -5.93 -14.77
C LEU A 160 -13.31 -5.19 -14.43
N PRO A 161 -13.29 -4.00 -13.83
CA PRO A 161 -14.51 -3.37 -13.35
C PRO A 161 -15.37 -2.90 -14.52
N PHE A 162 -16.61 -3.41 -14.58
CA PHE A 162 -17.63 -3.00 -15.55
C PHE A 162 -18.02 -1.51 -15.40
N GLU A 163 -17.64 -0.86 -14.29
CA GLU A 163 -17.65 0.59 -14.15
C GLU A 163 -16.23 1.15 -14.26
N ARG A 164 -16.01 2.01 -15.26
CA ARG A 164 -14.70 2.60 -15.63
C ARG A 164 -13.99 3.43 -14.54
N PHE A 165 -14.46 3.47 -13.30
CA PHE A 165 -13.84 4.21 -12.21
C PHE A 165 -14.12 3.55 -10.85
N HIS A 166 -13.76 2.28 -10.66
CA HIS A 166 -13.81 1.71 -9.31
C HIS A 166 -12.61 2.21 -8.47
N PRO A 167 -12.84 2.81 -7.28
CA PRO A 167 -11.82 3.15 -6.29
C PRO A 167 -10.70 2.11 -6.17
N SER A 168 -11.04 0.82 -6.08
CA SER A 168 -10.06 -0.26 -5.91
C SER A 168 -9.09 -0.46 -7.08
N ILE A 169 -9.29 0.16 -8.25
CA ILE A 169 -8.28 0.18 -9.34
C ILE A 169 -7.14 1.13 -8.97
N MET A 170 -7.46 2.20 -8.23
CA MET A 170 -6.54 3.27 -7.86
C MET A 170 -5.97 3.10 -6.45
N PHE A 171 -6.57 2.22 -5.65
CA PHE A 171 -6.17 1.95 -4.27
C PHE A 171 -5.47 0.59 -4.20
N PRO A 172 -4.15 0.57 -3.94
CA PRO A 172 -3.36 -0.66 -3.95
C PRO A 172 -3.67 -1.59 -2.78
N THR A 173 -4.47 -1.14 -1.81
CA THR A 173 -4.60 -1.74 -0.48
C THR A 173 -6.05 -1.81 -0.04
N ASP A 174 -6.42 -2.93 0.59
CA ASP A 174 -7.72 -3.15 1.22
C ASP A 174 -7.86 -2.32 2.52
N ILE A 175 -9.04 -1.75 2.77
CA ILE A 175 -9.27 -0.85 3.92
C ILE A 175 -9.11 -1.59 5.25
N LYS A 176 -9.65 -2.82 5.38
CA LYS A 176 -9.47 -3.61 6.60
C LYS A 176 -8.00 -3.96 6.82
N LEU A 177 -7.26 -4.25 5.76
CA LEU A 177 -5.82 -4.46 5.86
C LEU A 177 -5.10 -3.19 6.34
N SER A 178 -5.47 -2.01 5.85
CA SER A 178 -4.93 -0.73 6.35
C SER A 178 -5.24 -0.51 7.84
N GLN A 179 -6.42 -0.91 8.32
CA GLN A 179 -6.74 -0.87 9.76
C GLN A 179 -5.86 -1.83 10.57
N ILE A 180 -5.57 -3.03 10.04
CA ILE A 180 -4.63 -3.97 10.67
C ILE A 180 -3.21 -3.39 10.70
N LYS A 181 -2.75 -2.79 9.59
CA LYS A 181 -1.47 -2.06 9.51
C LYS A 181 -1.39 -0.97 10.58
N SER A 182 -2.44 -0.14 10.70
CA SER A 182 -2.51 0.89 11.74
C SER A 182 -2.33 0.33 13.16
N ARG A 183 -3.11 -0.71 13.52
CA ARG A 183 -3.00 -1.36 14.83
C ARG A 183 -1.64 -2.00 15.06
N ALA A 184 -1.06 -2.63 14.04
CA ALA A 184 0.26 -3.23 14.14
C ALA A 184 1.35 -2.17 14.39
N TYR A 185 1.26 -1.01 13.75
CA TYR A 185 2.17 0.10 14.06
C TYR A 185 2.00 0.56 15.51
N GLU A 186 0.78 0.84 15.94
CA GLU A 186 0.50 1.36 17.28
C GLU A 186 0.93 0.38 18.40
N SER A 187 0.66 -0.91 18.23
CA SER A 187 0.91 -1.95 19.24
C SER A 187 2.32 -2.52 19.24
N LEU A 188 3.03 -2.51 18.10
CA LEU A 188 4.36 -3.13 17.98
C LEU A 188 5.51 -2.13 17.75
N HIS A 189 5.25 -1.02 17.04
CA HIS A 189 6.29 -0.13 16.51
C HIS A 189 6.24 1.31 17.05
N SER A 190 5.20 1.69 17.80
CA SER A 190 5.12 3.00 18.45
C SER A 190 6.07 3.11 19.65
N ILE A 191 6.45 4.34 20.03
CA ILE A 191 7.27 4.56 21.25
C ILE A 191 6.60 3.95 22.49
N ALA A 192 5.27 3.97 22.57
CA ALA A 192 4.52 3.34 23.65
C ALA A 192 4.68 1.81 23.60
N ALA A 193 4.57 1.20 22.42
CA ALA A 193 4.83 -0.23 22.21
C ALA A 193 6.26 -0.64 22.59
N PHE A 194 7.24 0.26 22.46
CA PHE A 194 8.61 -0.02 22.88
C PHE A 194 8.77 -0.21 24.39
N ARG A 195 7.83 0.27 25.20
CA ARG A 195 7.85 0.20 26.66
C ARG A 195 7.08 -1.01 27.22
N LYS A 196 6.37 -1.75 26.37
CA LYS A 196 5.58 -2.92 26.78
C LYS A 196 6.50 -4.08 27.18
N PRO A 197 6.12 -4.89 28.19
CA PRO A 197 6.82 -6.12 28.50
C PRO A 197 6.68 -7.14 27.35
N ASN A 198 7.65 -8.04 27.24
CA ASN A 198 7.67 -9.08 26.20
C ASN A 198 6.35 -9.89 26.15
N THR A 199 5.74 -10.22 27.29
CA THR A 199 4.47 -10.95 27.34
C THR A 199 3.33 -10.23 26.63
N GLU A 200 3.24 -8.91 26.79
CA GLU A 200 2.22 -8.09 26.13
C GLU A 200 2.51 -7.97 24.63
N LEU A 201 3.78 -7.85 24.23
CA LEU A 201 4.18 -7.87 22.82
C LEU A 201 3.70 -9.16 22.11
N PHE A 202 3.90 -10.33 22.71
CA PHE A 202 3.46 -11.59 22.10
C PHE A 202 1.93 -11.77 22.12
N MET A 203 1.23 -11.18 23.09
CA MET A 203 -0.24 -11.08 23.04
C MET A 203 -0.70 -10.19 21.87
N ASP A 204 -0.05 -9.05 21.66
CA ASP A 204 -0.33 -8.15 20.55
C ASP A 204 -0.08 -8.84 19.19
N ILE A 205 1.06 -9.53 19.03
CA ILE A 205 1.35 -10.33 17.83
C ILE A 205 0.23 -11.33 17.57
N ARG A 206 -0.18 -12.12 18.57
CA ARG A 206 -1.25 -13.11 18.42
C ARG A 206 -2.59 -12.48 18.06
N ASN A 207 -2.93 -11.34 18.64
CA ASN A 207 -4.16 -10.61 18.33
C ASN A 207 -4.16 -10.08 16.88
N LEU A 208 -3.00 -9.63 16.40
CA LEU A 208 -2.80 -9.20 15.03
C LEU A 208 -2.88 -10.38 14.05
N ASP A 209 -2.29 -11.53 14.38
CA ASP A 209 -2.39 -12.76 13.58
C ASP A 209 -3.85 -13.19 13.42
N ASN A 210 -4.62 -13.21 14.51
CA ASN A 210 -6.05 -13.53 14.45
C ASN A 210 -6.84 -12.53 13.57
N SER A 211 -6.51 -11.24 13.66
CA SER A 211 -7.13 -10.19 12.83
C SER A 211 -6.79 -10.37 11.36
N LEU A 212 -5.53 -10.68 11.06
CA LEU A 212 -5.02 -10.89 9.71
C LEU A 212 -5.61 -12.17 9.09
N GLU A 213 -5.73 -13.25 9.87
CA GLU A 213 -6.37 -14.48 9.44
C GLU A 213 -7.86 -14.29 9.16
N THR A 214 -8.57 -13.58 10.04
CA THR A 214 -9.98 -13.24 9.84
C THR A 214 -10.19 -12.45 8.55
N TRP A 215 -9.32 -11.47 8.29
CA TRP A 215 -9.31 -10.73 7.04
C TRP A 215 -9.02 -11.63 5.84
N ARG A 216 -8.00 -12.49 5.93
CA ARG A 216 -7.58 -13.41 4.86
C ARG A 216 -8.70 -14.37 4.47
N LEU A 217 -9.41 -14.93 5.45
CA LEU A 217 -10.55 -15.83 5.22
C LEU A 217 -11.74 -15.14 4.56
N ALA A 218 -11.92 -13.83 4.79
CA ALA A 218 -12.97 -13.04 4.14
C ALA A 218 -12.71 -12.78 2.64
N ILE A 219 -11.47 -12.97 2.17
CA ILE A 219 -11.13 -12.86 0.75
C ILE A 219 -11.58 -14.13 0.02
N PRO A 220 -12.19 -14.03 -1.18
CA PRO A 220 -12.58 -15.18 -1.97
C PRO A 220 -11.40 -16.11 -2.24
N GLU A 221 -11.65 -17.42 -2.26
CA GLU A 221 -10.62 -18.46 -2.30
C GLU A 221 -9.60 -18.28 -3.43
N ASN A 222 -10.06 -17.92 -4.64
CA ASN A 222 -9.21 -17.72 -5.81
C ASN A 222 -8.19 -16.56 -5.66
N TYR A 223 -8.48 -15.58 -4.80
CA TYR A 223 -7.63 -14.40 -4.59
C TYR A 223 -6.97 -14.41 -3.21
N ARG A 224 -7.29 -15.41 -2.38
CA ARG A 224 -6.83 -15.48 -0.99
C ARG A 224 -5.30 -15.64 -0.96
N PRO A 225 -4.57 -14.76 -0.27
CA PRO A 225 -3.12 -14.91 -0.15
C PRO A 225 -2.77 -16.09 0.77
N SER A 226 -1.63 -16.74 0.47
CA SER A 226 -1.02 -17.78 1.29
C SER A 226 0.28 -17.27 1.91
N LEU A 227 0.65 -17.81 3.07
CA LEU A 227 1.92 -17.48 3.72
C LEU A 227 3.12 -18.01 2.94
N SER A 228 3.05 -19.29 2.56
CA SER A 228 4.07 -19.94 1.78
C SER A 228 3.70 -19.91 0.31
N PHE A 229 4.68 -19.56 -0.52
CA PHE A 229 4.62 -19.67 -1.96
C PHE A 229 5.77 -20.54 -2.48
N SER A 230 5.43 -21.57 -3.26
CA SER A 230 6.37 -22.45 -3.96
C SER A 230 6.08 -22.41 -5.46
N TYR A 231 7.10 -22.69 -6.28
CA TYR A 231 6.94 -22.77 -7.73
C TYR A 231 6.09 -23.97 -8.17
N ASP A 232 5.99 -25.00 -7.32
CA ASP A 232 5.22 -26.22 -7.58
C ASP A 232 3.71 -26.08 -7.33
N MET A 233 3.25 -24.93 -6.83
CA MET A 233 1.81 -24.69 -6.72
C MET A 233 1.20 -24.49 -8.11
N GLU A 234 0.02 -25.07 -8.33
CA GLU A 234 -0.79 -24.92 -9.54
C GLU A 234 -1.41 -23.50 -9.65
N VAL A 235 -0.56 -22.46 -9.66
CA VAL A 235 -0.97 -21.11 -10.00
C VAL A 235 -0.64 -20.89 -11.46
N ASP A 236 -1.66 -20.80 -12.31
CA ASP A 236 -1.47 -20.36 -13.70
C ASP A 236 -0.87 -18.95 -13.68
N PRO A 237 0.38 -18.75 -14.15
CA PRO A 237 0.97 -17.42 -14.19
C PRO A 237 0.09 -16.43 -14.96
N GLY A 238 -0.60 -16.89 -16.02
CA GLY A 238 -1.50 -16.06 -16.82
C GLY A 238 -2.70 -15.48 -16.05
N SER A 239 -3.04 -16.06 -14.89
CA SER A 239 -4.13 -15.60 -14.03
C SER A 239 -3.75 -14.49 -13.05
N ILE A 240 -2.45 -14.22 -12.88
CA ILE A 240 -1.97 -13.19 -11.96
C ILE A 240 -2.12 -11.81 -12.62
N ASP A 241 -2.88 -10.93 -11.98
CA ASP A 241 -2.99 -9.51 -12.32
C ASP A 241 -2.32 -8.63 -11.25
N MET A 242 -2.22 -7.32 -11.51
CA MET A 242 -1.57 -6.41 -10.57
C MET A 242 -2.29 -6.31 -9.22
N ARG A 243 -3.62 -6.46 -9.21
CA ARG A 243 -4.41 -6.40 -8.00
C ARG A 243 -4.08 -7.58 -7.09
N THR A 244 -4.10 -8.80 -7.64
CA THR A 244 -3.79 -10.04 -6.92
C THR A 244 -2.33 -10.03 -6.47
N LEU A 245 -1.44 -9.50 -7.32
CA LEU A 245 -0.04 -9.28 -6.95
C LEU A 245 0.07 -8.41 -5.70
N MET A 246 -0.46 -7.18 -5.76
CA MET A 246 -0.37 -6.21 -4.67
C MET A 246 -1.01 -6.73 -3.38
N LEU A 247 -2.18 -7.37 -3.46
CA LEU A 247 -2.86 -7.96 -2.31
C LEU A 247 -1.98 -8.98 -1.57
N ARG A 248 -1.32 -9.88 -2.31
CA ARG A 248 -0.44 -10.89 -1.70
C ARG A 248 0.83 -10.27 -1.14
N LEU A 249 1.45 -9.33 -1.86
CA LEU A 249 2.63 -8.61 -1.36
C LEU A 249 2.33 -7.87 -0.06
N ASP A 250 1.18 -7.23 0.02
CA ASP A 250 0.73 -6.51 1.21
C ASP A 250 0.49 -7.44 2.40
N TYR A 251 -0.16 -8.58 2.18
CA TYR A 251 -0.35 -9.59 3.21
C TYR A 251 1.00 -10.11 3.74
N LEU A 252 1.89 -10.55 2.84
CA LEU A 252 3.20 -11.09 3.21
C LEU A 252 4.07 -10.04 3.92
N TYR A 253 3.96 -8.78 3.51
CA TYR A 253 4.65 -7.69 4.19
C TYR A 253 4.08 -7.44 5.59
N CYS A 254 2.75 -7.50 5.79
CA CYS A 254 2.16 -7.40 7.11
C CYS A 254 2.66 -8.50 8.06
N VAL A 255 2.66 -9.76 7.60
CA VAL A 255 3.23 -10.89 8.35
C VAL A 255 4.67 -10.60 8.74
N THR A 256 5.49 -10.15 7.77
CA THR A 256 6.90 -9.81 8.00
C THR A 256 7.06 -8.74 9.08
N VAL A 257 6.30 -7.64 9.00
CA VAL A 257 6.41 -6.51 9.95
C VAL A 257 5.91 -6.89 11.35
N ILE A 258 4.84 -7.66 11.45
CA ILE A 258 4.28 -8.14 12.73
C ILE A 258 5.31 -9.02 13.43
N HIS A 259 5.80 -10.05 12.73
CA HIS A 259 6.69 -11.02 13.35
C HIS A 259 8.11 -10.52 13.58
N ARG A 260 8.63 -9.57 12.76
CA ARG A 260 9.95 -8.97 13.03
C ARG A 260 9.98 -8.15 14.32
N ALA A 261 8.83 -7.77 14.88
CA ALA A 261 8.78 -7.10 16.18
C ALA A 261 9.38 -7.97 17.31
N SER A 262 9.35 -9.31 17.17
CA SER A 262 9.95 -10.22 18.15
C SER A 262 11.47 -10.11 18.26
N ASN A 263 12.16 -9.55 17.26
CA ASN A 263 13.62 -9.38 17.29
C ASN A 263 14.08 -8.53 18.49
N ARG A 264 13.22 -7.64 18.99
CA ARG A 264 13.49 -6.81 20.17
C ARG A 264 13.68 -7.63 21.45
N CYS A 265 13.20 -8.87 21.47
CA CYS A 265 13.28 -9.76 22.62
C CYS A 265 14.53 -10.66 22.62
N LEU A 266 15.37 -10.60 21.57
CA LEU A 266 16.57 -11.44 21.45
C LEU A 266 17.57 -11.21 22.59
N GLU A 267 17.66 -9.99 23.13
CA GLU A 267 18.54 -9.69 24.28
C GLU A 267 18.05 -10.32 25.60
N THR A 268 16.76 -10.68 25.69
CA THR A 268 16.15 -11.25 26.90
C THR A 268 16.20 -12.79 26.96
N ILE A 269 16.75 -13.45 25.94
CA ILE A 269 16.80 -14.92 25.80
C ILE A 269 17.42 -15.61 27.03
N MET A 270 18.27 -14.91 27.80
CA MET A 270 18.99 -15.45 28.96
C MET A 270 18.10 -15.91 30.15
N SER A 271 16.76 -15.84 30.07
CA SER A 271 15.90 -15.99 31.26
C SER A 271 14.70 -16.96 31.17
N SER A 272 14.38 -17.57 30.02
CA SER A 272 13.31 -18.59 29.94
C SER A 272 13.36 -19.43 28.65
N ASP A 273 13.47 -20.75 28.79
CA ASP A 273 13.57 -21.77 27.71
C ASP A 273 12.37 -21.74 26.72
N GLY A 274 11.16 -21.46 27.20
CA GLY A 274 9.97 -21.39 26.34
C GLY A 274 9.85 -20.11 25.50
N MET A 275 10.61 -19.07 25.83
CA MET A 275 10.58 -17.79 25.11
C MET A 275 11.38 -17.85 23.81
N GLU A 276 12.51 -18.57 23.83
CA GLU A 276 13.39 -18.76 22.69
C GLU A 276 12.65 -19.43 21.52
N THR A 277 11.89 -20.49 21.79
CA THR A 277 11.11 -21.19 20.77
C THR A 277 10.06 -20.29 20.11
N VAL A 278 9.39 -19.44 20.90
CA VAL A 278 8.36 -18.52 20.38
C VAL A 278 9.02 -17.45 19.50
N ILE A 279 10.14 -16.87 19.93
CA ILE A 279 10.89 -15.90 19.12
C ILE A 279 11.36 -16.55 17.80
N ALA A 280 11.93 -17.76 17.87
CA ALA A 280 12.41 -18.49 16.69
C ALA A 280 11.28 -18.77 15.68
N THR A 281 10.11 -19.20 16.15
CA THR A 281 8.94 -19.40 15.28
C THR A 281 8.46 -18.11 14.62
N SER A 282 8.41 -17.00 15.37
CA SER A 282 8.04 -15.69 14.82
C SER A 282 9.04 -15.25 13.73
N ILE A 283 10.34 -15.35 13.99
CA ILE A 283 11.39 -15.04 13.01
C ILE A 283 11.23 -15.91 11.76
N ALA A 284 11.00 -17.22 11.93
CA ALA A 284 10.79 -18.14 10.81
C ALA A 284 9.59 -17.72 9.93
N LEU A 285 8.47 -17.27 10.52
CA LEU A 285 7.31 -16.76 9.78
C LEU A 285 7.65 -15.51 8.97
N ALA A 286 8.40 -14.56 9.55
CA ALA A 286 8.84 -13.36 8.83
C ALA A 286 9.77 -13.68 7.66
N VAL A 287 10.69 -14.63 7.85
CA VAL A 287 11.63 -15.08 6.81
C VAL A 287 10.87 -15.81 5.70
N GLU A 288 9.93 -16.69 6.03
CA GLU A 288 9.13 -17.41 5.04
C GLU A 288 8.22 -16.49 4.23
N ALA A 289 7.61 -15.49 4.87
CA ALA A 289 6.84 -14.46 4.16
C ALA A 289 7.73 -13.66 3.20
N SER A 290 8.97 -13.35 3.59
CA SER A 290 9.94 -12.65 2.75
C SER A 290 10.41 -13.52 1.58
N ARG A 291 10.63 -14.83 1.78
CA ARG A 291 10.94 -15.77 0.70
C ARG A 291 9.79 -15.86 -0.31
N SER A 292 8.57 -16.02 0.19
CA SER A 292 7.36 -16.09 -0.61
C SER A 292 7.14 -14.81 -1.41
N THR A 293 7.48 -13.65 -0.84
CA THR A 293 7.44 -12.36 -1.53
C THR A 293 8.33 -12.38 -2.78
N LEU A 294 9.59 -12.76 -2.64
CA LEU A 294 10.53 -12.77 -3.77
C LEU A 294 10.18 -13.84 -4.81
N ARG A 295 9.75 -15.03 -4.40
CA ARG A 295 9.33 -16.08 -5.34
C ARG A 295 8.09 -15.66 -6.12
N TYR A 296 7.11 -15.07 -5.45
CA TYR A 296 5.87 -14.64 -6.10
C TYR A 296 6.10 -13.51 -7.10
N LEU A 297 7.00 -12.57 -6.79
CA LEU A 297 7.44 -11.54 -7.73
C LEU A 297 8.09 -12.12 -8.98
N GLN A 298 8.85 -13.21 -8.85
CA GLN A 298 9.45 -13.90 -10.00
C GLN A 298 8.41 -14.64 -10.84
N THR A 299 7.38 -15.24 -10.22
CA THR A 299 6.28 -15.87 -10.97
C THR A 299 5.40 -14.83 -11.66
N ALA A 300 5.16 -13.67 -11.02
CA ALA A 300 4.35 -12.58 -11.56
C ALA A 300 5.12 -11.64 -12.50
N TYR A 301 6.29 -12.07 -13.00
CA TYR A 301 7.21 -11.24 -13.78
C TYR A 301 6.59 -10.65 -15.05
N HIS A 302 5.59 -11.32 -15.65
CA HIS A 302 4.87 -10.85 -16.84
C HIS A 302 3.94 -9.66 -16.56
N VAL A 303 3.52 -9.46 -15.32
CA VAL A 303 2.64 -8.34 -14.93
C VAL A 303 3.47 -7.08 -14.58
N LEU A 304 4.75 -7.26 -14.28
CA LEU A 304 5.65 -6.18 -13.91
C LEU A 304 5.97 -5.30 -15.13
N ASN A 305 5.50 -4.06 -15.09
CA ASN A 305 5.72 -3.05 -16.12
C ASN A 305 6.55 -1.85 -15.61
N GLU A 306 6.94 -0.96 -16.53
CA GLU A 306 7.68 0.29 -16.24
C GLU A 306 7.09 1.09 -15.08
N GLY A 307 5.76 1.27 -15.08
CA GLY A 307 5.05 2.10 -14.11
C GLY A 307 4.99 1.52 -12.70
N SER A 308 5.39 0.25 -12.54
CA SER A 308 5.22 -0.49 -11.28
C SER A 308 6.49 -0.58 -10.44
N PHE A 309 7.62 -0.14 -10.99
CA PHE A 309 8.93 -0.20 -10.34
C PHE A 309 8.90 0.31 -8.90
N TRP A 310 8.39 1.54 -8.69
CA TRP A 310 8.38 2.20 -7.37
C TRP A 310 7.45 1.54 -6.36
N LEU A 311 6.40 0.87 -6.83
CA LEU A 311 5.52 0.08 -5.96
C LEU A 311 6.23 -1.19 -5.49
N ILE A 312 6.88 -1.89 -6.41
CA ILE A 312 7.45 -3.22 -6.19
C ILE A 312 8.80 -3.17 -5.46
N ILE A 313 9.67 -2.22 -5.80
CA ILE A 313 11.01 -2.10 -5.21
C ILE A 313 10.97 -2.11 -3.68
N PHE A 314 9.94 -1.49 -3.09
CA PHE A 314 9.76 -1.46 -1.64
C PHE A 314 9.65 -2.88 -1.04
N TYR A 315 8.74 -3.71 -1.55
CA TYR A 315 8.54 -5.07 -1.05
C TYR A 315 9.78 -5.93 -1.30
N THR A 316 10.38 -5.78 -2.48
CA THR A 316 11.61 -6.49 -2.87
C THR A 316 12.75 -6.19 -1.89
N LEU A 317 13.00 -4.90 -1.60
CA LEU A 317 14.06 -4.50 -0.67
C LEU A 317 13.77 -4.96 0.75
N ALA A 318 12.54 -4.78 1.23
CA ALA A 318 12.15 -5.19 2.58
C ALA A 318 12.36 -6.70 2.79
N ALA A 319 11.87 -7.53 1.86
CA ALA A 319 12.08 -8.98 1.88
C ALA A 319 13.56 -9.35 1.78
N SER A 320 14.31 -8.68 0.90
CA SER A 320 15.75 -8.93 0.73
C SER A 320 16.54 -8.67 2.00
N VAL A 321 16.24 -7.58 2.71
CA VAL A 321 16.86 -7.26 4.00
C VAL A 321 16.49 -8.31 5.05
N THR A 322 15.24 -8.77 5.14
CA THR A 322 14.86 -9.84 6.07
C THR A 322 15.68 -11.11 5.84
N ILE A 323 15.76 -11.56 4.59
CA ILE A 323 16.46 -12.79 4.20
C ILE A 323 17.97 -12.63 4.45
N MET A 324 18.55 -11.49 4.08
CA MET A 324 19.97 -11.20 4.30
C MET A 324 20.32 -11.25 5.79
N CYS A 325 19.53 -10.60 6.66
CA CYS A 325 19.72 -10.70 8.11
C CYS A 325 19.67 -12.16 8.58
N ASN A 326 18.70 -12.94 8.12
CA ASN A 326 18.59 -14.35 8.50
C ASN A 326 19.79 -15.21 8.05
N ILE A 327 20.36 -14.94 6.87
CA ILE A 327 21.60 -15.60 6.42
C ILE A 327 22.77 -15.25 7.34
N LEU A 328 22.89 -13.97 7.73
CA LEU A 328 23.96 -13.50 8.60
C LEU A 328 23.86 -14.10 10.01
N ASP A 329 22.63 -14.19 10.54
CA ASP A 329 22.37 -14.75 11.86
C ASP A 329 22.55 -16.28 11.87
N ASN A 330 22.22 -16.96 10.76
CA ASN A 330 22.19 -18.43 10.67
C ASN A 330 22.88 -18.97 9.40
N PRO A 331 24.21 -18.76 9.22
CA PRO A 331 24.91 -19.08 7.97
C PRO A 331 25.03 -20.58 7.69
N ALA A 332 24.91 -21.43 8.72
CA ALA A 332 25.05 -22.89 8.59
C ALA A 332 23.75 -23.59 8.15
N LEU A 333 22.61 -22.89 8.07
CA LEU A 333 21.36 -23.51 7.67
C LEU A 333 21.39 -23.90 6.18
N PRO A 334 20.89 -25.09 5.80
CA PRO A 334 20.79 -25.49 4.39
C PRO A 334 19.95 -24.52 3.53
N SER A 335 18.99 -23.82 4.15
CA SER A 335 18.18 -22.80 3.49
C SER A 335 19.00 -21.57 3.08
N ALA A 336 20.14 -21.29 3.71
CA ALA A 336 20.95 -20.10 3.44
C ALA A 336 21.47 -20.07 1.99
N VAL A 337 21.76 -21.24 1.40
CA VAL A 337 22.17 -21.36 -0.01
C VAL A 337 21.02 -20.94 -0.94
N HIS A 338 19.83 -21.48 -0.70
CA HIS A 338 18.62 -21.16 -1.47
C HIS A 338 18.22 -19.68 -1.31
N ASP A 339 18.36 -19.16 -0.09
CA ASP A 339 18.11 -17.75 0.22
C ASP A 339 19.08 -16.82 -0.52
N TYR A 340 20.36 -17.19 -0.60
CA TYR A 340 21.35 -16.46 -1.38
C TYR A 340 21.04 -16.47 -2.88
N GLU A 341 20.60 -17.60 -3.43
CA GLU A 341 20.16 -17.69 -4.83
C GLU A 341 18.93 -16.80 -5.10
N LEU A 342 17.98 -16.78 -4.17
CA LEU A 342 16.79 -15.94 -4.26
C LEU A 342 17.17 -14.45 -4.30
N LEU A 343 18.12 -14.02 -3.46
CA LEU A 343 18.67 -12.66 -3.46
C LEU A 343 19.40 -12.32 -4.76
N LYS A 344 20.17 -13.25 -5.35
CA LYS A 344 20.82 -13.04 -6.65
C LYS A 344 19.82 -12.75 -7.77
N ASN A 345 18.66 -13.41 -7.75
CA ASN A 345 17.63 -13.22 -8.75
C ASN A 345 16.90 -11.87 -8.64
N VAL A 346 16.98 -11.18 -7.50
CA VAL A 346 16.43 -9.83 -7.32
C VAL A 346 17.01 -8.85 -8.34
N GLN A 347 18.33 -8.91 -8.59
CA GLN A 347 18.96 -8.01 -9.55
C GLN A 347 18.34 -8.15 -10.95
N ARG A 348 18.06 -9.38 -11.39
CA ARG A 348 17.43 -9.65 -12.69
C ARG A 348 16.01 -9.08 -12.76
N LEU A 349 15.25 -9.26 -11.69
CA LEU A 349 13.90 -8.72 -11.56
C LEU A 349 13.90 -7.18 -11.63
N MET A 350 14.85 -6.54 -10.94
CA MET A 350 14.97 -5.08 -10.95
C MET A 350 15.45 -4.54 -12.30
N SER A 351 16.43 -5.21 -12.94
CA SER A 351 16.92 -4.79 -14.26
C SER A 351 15.83 -4.84 -15.32
N HIS A 352 14.94 -5.83 -15.25
CA HIS A 352 13.82 -5.93 -16.18
C HIS A 352 12.86 -4.75 -16.10
N MET A 353 12.41 -4.40 -14.88
CA MET A 353 11.51 -3.27 -14.67
C MET A 353 12.16 -1.94 -15.08
N SER A 354 13.47 -1.79 -14.84
CA SER A 354 14.23 -0.59 -15.23
C SER A 354 14.48 -0.50 -16.74
N MET A 355 14.76 -1.61 -17.44
CA MET A 355 15.04 -1.60 -18.88
C MET A 355 13.79 -1.28 -19.70
N GLN A 356 12.64 -1.83 -19.31
CA GLN A 356 11.38 -1.42 -19.92
C GLN A 356 11.20 0.10 -19.79
N SER A 357 11.42 0.68 -18.59
CA SER A 357 11.23 2.12 -18.35
C SER A 357 12.06 3.02 -19.27
N ILE A 358 13.25 2.57 -19.68
CA ILE A 358 14.15 3.31 -20.57
C ILE A 358 13.68 3.15 -22.02
N GLU A 359 13.32 1.93 -22.44
CA GLU A 359 12.81 1.66 -23.79
C GLU A 359 11.49 2.40 -24.09
N GLY A 360 10.61 2.56 -23.10
CA GLY A 360 9.37 3.33 -23.21
C GLY A 360 9.58 4.83 -23.37
N GLU A 361 10.64 5.41 -22.78
CA GLU A 361 11.02 6.81 -22.99
C GLU A 361 11.68 7.02 -24.35
N GLU A 362 12.54 6.10 -24.79
CA GLU A 362 13.22 6.17 -26.10
C GLU A 362 12.26 6.02 -27.29
N ARG A 363 11.25 5.12 -27.20
CA ARG A 363 10.22 4.98 -28.23
C ARG A 363 9.39 6.26 -28.38
N LEU A 364 9.03 6.90 -27.27
CA LEU A 364 8.30 8.17 -27.31
C LEU A 364 9.10 9.31 -27.95
N HIS A 365 10.41 9.36 -27.69
CA HIS A 365 11.27 10.35 -28.32
C HIS A 365 11.35 10.14 -29.83
N ARG A 366 11.35 8.90 -30.33
CA ARG A 366 11.25 8.62 -31.78
C ARG A 366 9.89 9.02 -32.35
N ASP A 367 8.79 8.60 -31.73
CA ASP A 367 7.44 8.91 -32.24
C ASP A 367 7.18 10.43 -32.28
N GLN A 368 7.73 11.18 -31.31
CA GLN A 368 7.67 12.65 -31.32
C GLN A 368 8.47 13.25 -32.48
N LEU A 369 9.65 12.71 -32.79
CA LEU A 369 10.48 13.16 -33.91
C LEU A 369 9.86 12.81 -35.27
N GLU A 370 9.13 11.71 -35.38
CA GLU A 370 8.43 11.28 -36.61
C GLU A 370 7.11 12.03 -36.83
N SER A 371 6.60 12.75 -35.81
CA SER A 371 5.39 13.58 -35.89
C SER A 371 5.63 15.05 -36.28
N PHE A 372 6.90 15.41 -36.55
CA PHE A 372 7.31 16.68 -37.17
C PHE A 372 7.67 16.45 -38.64
#